data_AF-U7LDG6-F1
#
_entry.id   AF-U7LDG6-F1
#
_cell.length_a   1.000
_cell.length_b   1.000
_cell.length_c   1.000
_cell.angle_alpha   90.00
_cell.angle_beta   90.00
_cell.angle_gamma   90.00
#
_symmetry.space_group_name_H-M   'P 1'
#
loop_
_entity.id
_entity.type
_entity.pdbx_description
1 polymer ?
#
loop_
_entity_poly.entity_id
_entity_poly.type
_entity_poly.pdbx_seq_one_letter_code
_entity_poly.pdbx_strand_id
1 'polypeptide(L)'
;MFKPYRRPTVAVIGAGVTGCAAASECAFAGFDTTLFDKNSEIGGQFTSPNAPRVSRSFHFRTPYLRLTRTDGSPASISQHLEAAVEASGAIFRGSTEVTAAEFDAEEGHWTVSYSGESGLESRSFDVLIRATGESSPWISVPGRPHTKIDDLYLHHGIEVLGLPNTLFVDGPVPQDSYLKRHPLAAVEARADHCRRYVRQLEIRGPGALTVKHDKWLVQPGTVRGIRTTLAGFDAGAHAFTTASNYDAQTVSSTT
;
A
#
# COMPACT_ATOMS: atom_id res chain seq x y z
N MET A 1 24.96 6.56 -19.00
CA MET A 1 24.72 7.57 -17.96
C MET A 1 23.85 6.90 -16.90
N PHE A 2 24.35 6.77 -15.67
CA PHE A 2 23.59 6.15 -14.58
C PHE A 2 22.54 7.14 -14.09
N LYS A 3 21.26 6.74 -14.06
CA LYS A 3 20.22 7.52 -13.41
C LYS A 3 20.56 7.62 -11.91
N PRO A 4 20.47 8.80 -11.27
CA PRO A 4 20.68 8.90 -9.83
C PRO A 4 19.69 7.98 -9.13
N TYR A 5 20.22 7.16 -8.21
CA TYR A 5 19.41 6.29 -7.39
C TYR A 5 18.52 7.15 -6.48
N ARG A 6 17.19 7.01 -6.62
CA ARG A 6 16.22 7.56 -5.67
C ARG A 6 15.43 6.42 -5.05
N ARG A 7 15.14 6.53 -3.76
CA ARG A 7 14.23 5.61 -3.07
C ARG A 7 12.80 6.10 -3.31
N PRO A 8 11.93 5.26 -3.90
CA PRO A 8 10.53 5.64 -4.04
C PRO A 8 9.89 5.96 -2.69
N THR A 9 9.02 6.98 -2.69
CA THR A 9 8.21 7.34 -1.53
C THR A 9 6.85 6.64 -1.59
N VAL A 10 6.36 6.14 -0.46
CA VAL A 10 5.12 5.36 -0.37
C VAL A 10 4.20 5.95 0.70
N ALA A 11 2.98 6.30 0.31
CA ALA A 11 1.90 6.61 1.25
C ALA A 11 1.03 5.38 1.44
N VAL A 12 0.88 4.93 2.68
CA VAL A 12 -0.07 3.86 3.07
C VAL A 12 -1.15 4.48 3.94
N ILE A 13 -2.43 4.34 3.54
CA ILE A 13 -3.55 4.97 4.23
C ILE A 13 -4.39 3.91 4.96
N GLY A 14 -4.34 3.93 6.29
CA GLY A 14 -5.00 3.01 7.21
C GLY A 14 -4.01 2.10 7.95
N ALA A 15 -3.81 2.32 9.24
CA ALA A 15 -2.96 1.55 10.16
C ALA A 15 -3.69 0.34 10.78
N GLY A 16 -4.55 -0.31 9.98
CA GLY A 16 -5.05 -1.65 10.25
C GLY A 16 -4.03 -2.73 9.88
N VAL A 17 -4.43 -4.00 9.99
CA VAL A 17 -3.57 -5.16 9.72
C VAL A 17 -2.95 -5.13 8.31
N THR A 18 -3.76 -4.78 7.30
CA THR A 18 -3.33 -4.73 5.89
C THR A 18 -2.34 -3.61 5.62
N GLY A 19 -2.61 -2.40 6.14
CA GLY A 19 -1.70 -1.27 5.97
C GLY A 19 -0.41 -1.43 6.75
N CYS A 20 -0.45 -1.96 7.97
CA CYS A 20 0.77 -2.26 8.73
C CYS A 20 1.66 -3.27 8.01
N ALA A 21 1.08 -4.32 7.42
CA ALA A 21 1.83 -5.28 6.62
C ALA A 21 2.46 -4.62 5.39
N ALA A 22 1.67 -3.87 4.61
CA ALA A 22 2.15 -3.19 3.40
C ALA A 22 3.23 -2.14 3.70
N ALA A 23 3.02 -1.32 4.73
CA ALA A 23 3.99 -0.32 5.17
C ALA A 23 5.30 -0.96 5.62
N SER A 24 5.20 -2.02 6.42
CA SER A 24 6.39 -2.73 6.93
C SER A 24 7.18 -3.40 5.80
N GLU A 25 6.52 -4.10 4.87
CA GLU A 25 7.19 -4.73 3.72
C GLU A 25 7.87 -3.70 2.81
N CYS A 26 7.23 -2.56 2.54
CA CYS A 26 7.82 -1.48 1.75
C CYS A 26 9.02 -0.85 2.46
N ALA A 27 8.93 -0.56 3.76
CA ALA A 27 10.01 0.05 4.52
C ALA A 27 11.20 -0.90 4.71
N PHE A 28 10.97 -2.19 5.01
CA PHE A 28 12.03 -3.21 5.03
C PHE A 28 12.72 -3.38 3.67
N ALA A 29 12.00 -3.12 2.56
CA ALA A 29 12.57 -3.11 1.22
C ALA A 29 13.41 -1.84 0.90
N GLY A 30 13.51 -0.90 1.86
CA GLY A 30 14.31 0.32 1.76
C GLY A 30 13.58 1.52 1.16
N PHE A 31 12.25 1.50 1.08
CA PHE A 31 11.46 2.59 0.52
C PHE A 31 10.99 3.57 1.60
N ASP A 32 10.97 4.86 1.28
CA ASP A 32 10.59 5.92 2.21
C ASP A 32 9.08 5.90 2.43
N THR A 33 8.64 5.19 3.48
CA THR A 33 7.25 4.81 3.66
C THR A 33 6.61 5.57 4.82
N THR A 34 5.45 6.20 4.57
CA THR A 34 4.62 6.85 5.58
C THR A 34 3.29 6.12 5.71
N LEU A 35 2.95 5.71 6.93
CA LEU A 35 1.69 5.06 7.29
C LEU A 35 0.80 6.08 8.01
N PHE A 36 -0.28 6.49 7.35
CA PHE A 36 -1.26 7.43 7.89
C PHE A 36 -2.43 6.69 8.52
N ASP A 37 -2.96 7.20 9.63
CA ASP A 37 -4.27 6.81 10.16
C ASP A 37 -4.95 8.00 10.84
N LYS A 38 -6.27 8.09 10.70
CA LYS A 38 -7.09 9.10 11.37
C LYS A 38 -7.14 8.91 12.89
N ASN A 39 -6.95 7.67 13.36
CA ASN A 39 -6.84 7.36 14.77
C ASN A 39 -5.40 7.60 15.27
N SER A 40 -5.26 7.84 16.56
CA SER A 40 -3.95 8.07 17.19
C SER A 40 -3.08 6.82 17.31
N GLU A 41 -3.68 5.63 17.19
CA GLU A 41 -3.03 4.35 17.50
C GLU A 41 -3.09 3.36 16.33
N ILE A 42 -2.06 2.53 16.23
CA ILE A 42 -2.01 1.39 15.30
C ILE A 42 -2.97 0.30 15.78
N GLY A 43 -3.71 -0.30 14.85
CA GLY A 43 -4.60 -1.43 15.14
C GLY A 43 -5.83 -1.51 14.24
N GLY A 44 -6.21 -0.40 13.59
CA GLY A 44 -7.45 -0.32 12.82
C GLY A 44 -8.65 -0.73 13.68
N GLN A 45 -9.43 -1.73 13.25
CA GLN A 45 -10.57 -2.23 14.03
C GLN A 45 -10.24 -2.68 15.47
N PHE A 46 -8.97 -3.02 15.76
CA PHE A 46 -8.54 -3.47 17.09
C PHE A 46 -8.35 -2.34 18.11
N THR A 47 -8.35 -1.08 17.68
CA THR A 47 -8.35 0.07 18.61
C THR A 47 -9.75 0.40 19.14
N SER A 48 -10.81 -0.21 18.57
CA SER A 48 -12.17 -0.01 19.05
C SER A 48 -12.36 -0.57 20.47
N PRO A 49 -13.07 0.15 21.37
CA PRO A 49 -13.40 -0.36 22.71
C PRO A 49 -14.14 -1.71 22.70
N ASN A 50 -14.87 -2.01 21.62
CA ASN A 50 -15.65 -3.24 21.46
C ASN A 50 -14.97 -4.26 20.53
N ALA A 51 -13.69 -4.10 20.24
CA ALA A 51 -12.96 -5.00 19.35
C ALA A 51 -13.03 -6.46 19.87
N PRO A 52 -13.49 -7.42 19.05
CA PRO A 52 -13.61 -8.81 19.50
C PRO A 52 -12.23 -9.45 19.65
N ARG A 53 -12.15 -10.45 20.54
CA ARG A 53 -11.00 -11.35 20.55
C ARG A 53 -10.95 -12.18 19.27
N VAL A 54 -9.74 -12.49 18.83
CA VAL A 54 -9.46 -13.31 17.64
C VAL A 54 -8.67 -14.55 18.02
N SER A 55 -8.52 -15.47 17.07
CA SER A 55 -7.67 -16.66 17.24
C SER A 55 -6.22 -16.26 17.55
N ARG A 56 -5.54 -17.04 18.39
CA ARG A 56 -4.08 -16.92 18.63
C ARG A 56 -3.23 -17.14 17.38
N SER A 57 -3.82 -17.64 16.28
CA SER A 57 -3.15 -17.75 14.98
C SER A 57 -3.23 -16.46 14.14
N PHE A 58 -3.90 -15.42 14.65
CA PHE A 58 -3.98 -14.10 14.04
C PHE A 58 -2.71 -13.31 14.34
N HIS A 59 -1.68 -13.57 13.54
CA HIS A 59 -0.39 -12.88 13.57
C HIS A 59 0.30 -13.06 12.22
N PHE A 60 1.24 -12.18 11.89
CA PHE A 60 2.12 -12.33 10.73
C PHE A 60 2.93 -13.62 10.84
N ARG A 61 3.12 -14.31 9.71
CA ARG A 61 3.94 -15.52 9.60
C ARG A 61 5.28 -15.24 8.94
N THR A 62 5.42 -14.13 8.23
CA THR A 62 6.70 -13.61 7.76
C THR A 62 7.61 -13.33 8.97
N PRO A 63 8.76 -14.03 9.11
CA PRO A 63 9.55 -14.00 10.34
C PRO A 63 9.99 -12.61 10.79
N TYR A 64 10.39 -11.74 9.86
CA TYR A 64 10.84 -10.37 10.17
C TYR A 64 9.69 -9.41 10.50
N LEU A 65 8.44 -9.77 10.22
CA LEU A 65 7.25 -9.05 10.70
C LEU A 65 6.75 -9.60 12.04
N ARG A 66 7.10 -10.84 12.38
CA ARG A 66 6.59 -11.55 13.57
C ARG A 66 7.49 -11.38 14.79
N LEU A 67 7.54 -10.16 15.31
CA LEU A 67 8.46 -9.76 16.37
C LEU A 67 7.90 -9.97 17.78
N THR A 68 6.57 -10.03 17.91
CA THR A 68 5.88 -10.31 19.18
C THR A 68 4.95 -11.51 19.04
N ARG A 69 4.49 -12.03 20.18
CA ARG A 69 3.46 -13.07 20.25
C ARG A 69 2.08 -12.43 20.45
N THR A 70 1.06 -13.02 19.84
CA THR A 70 -0.33 -12.63 20.08
C THR A 70 -1.03 -13.65 20.99
N ASP A 71 -1.87 -13.15 21.89
CA ASP A 71 -2.74 -13.97 22.74
C ASP A 71 -4.21 -13.97 22.27
N GLY A 72 -4.47 -13.23 21.18
CA GLY A 72 -5.80 -13.06 20.58
C GLY A 72 -6.59 -11.88 21.16
N SER A 73 -6.06 -11.16 22.15
CA SER A 73 -6.62 -9.87 22.58
C SER A 73 -6.34 -8.77 21.55
N PRO A 74 -7.24 -7.79 21.38
CA PRO A 74 -6.99 -6.61 20.55
C PRO A 74 -5.67 -5.92 20.88
N ALA A 75 -5.37 -5.73 22.17
CA ALA A 75 -4.10 -5.15 22.62
C ALA A 75 -2.86 -5.93 22.12
N SER A 76 -2.88 -7.28 22.20
CA SER A 76 -1.79 -8.09 21.67
C SER A 76 -1.66 -7.99 20.15
N ILE A 77 -2.78 -7.77 19.43
CA ILE A 77 -2.75 -7.58 17.98
C ILE A 77 -2.15 -6.21 17.66
N SER A 78 -2.61 -5.13 18.30
CA SER A 78 -2.05 -3.79 18.10
C SER A 78 -0.55 -3.76 18.38
N GLN A 79 -0.10 -4.32 19.51
CA GLN A 79 1.33 -4.42 19.82
C GLN A 79 2.12 -5.20 18.75
N HIS A 80 1.51 -6.23 18.17
CA HIS A 80 2.12 -7.01 17.10
C HIS A 80 2.28 -6.24 15.79
N LEU A 81 1.29 -5.42 15.43
CA LEU A 81 1.35 -4.57 14.25
C LEU A 81 2.35 -3.42 14.47
N GLU A 82 2.31 -2.77 15.63
CA GLU A 82 3.21 -1.68 16.00
C GLU A 82 4.67 -2.11 15.98
N ALA A 83 5.00 -3.27 16.57
CA ALA A 83 6.36 -3.80 16.56
C ALA A 83 6.90 -4.01 15.13
N ALA A 84 6.06 -4.48 14.21
CA ALA A 84 6.45 -4.66 12.81
C ALA A 84 6.70 -3.31 12.11
N VAL A 85 5.83 -2.32 12.32
CA VAL A 85 5.97 -0.97 11.76
C VAL A 85 7.24 -0.30 12.29
N GLU A 86 7.46 -0.33 13.61
CA GLU A 86 8.65 0.25 14.25
C GLU A 86 9.94 -0.38 13.71
N ALA A 87 10.02 -1.72 13.71
CA ALA A 87 11.22 -2.43 13.25
C ALA A 87 11.51 -2.23 11.76
N SER A 88 10.48 -1.95 10.96
CA SER A 88 10.63 -1.69 9.53
C SER A 88 11.20 -0.30 9.20
N GLY A 89 11.07 0.66 10.13
CA GLY A 89 11.42 2.06 9.91
C GLY A 89 10.35 2.87 9.17
N ALA A 90 9.15 2.32 8.94
CA ALA A 90 8.02 3.09 8.41
C ALA A 90 7.61 4.20 9.39
N ILE A 91 7.35 5.40 8.86
CA ILE A 91 6.92 6.54 9.68
C ILE A 91 5.43 6.44 9.91
N PHE A 92 5.00 6.21 11.16
CA PHE A 92 3.59 6.27 11.53
C PHE A 92 3.16 7.73 11.78
N ARG A 93 2.02 8.12 11.21
CA ARG A 93 1.34 9.41 11.38
C ARG A 93 -0.10 9.13 11.82
N GLY A 94 -0.29 8.94 13.13
CA GLY A 94 -1.61 8.88 13.74
C GLY A 94 -2.27 10.25 13.83
N SER A 95 -3.55 10.28 14.21
CA SER A 95 -4.36 11.52 14.29
C SER A 95 -4.28 12.36 13.00
N THR A 96 -4.10 11.70 11.86
CA THR A 96 -3.84 12.32 10.56
C THR A 96 -4.79 11.73 9.53
N GLU A 97 -5.85 12.46 9.24
CA GLU A 97 -6.86 12.03 8.26
C GLU A 97 -6.46 12.48 6.85
N VAL A 98 -6.33 11.54 5.93
CA VAL A 98 -6.13 11.85 4.51
C VAL A 98 -7.46 12.27 3.90
N THR A 99 -7.47 13.42 3.24
CA THR A 99 -8.68 14.07 2.73
C THR A 99 -8.67 14.28 1.22
N ALA A 100 -7.52 14.18 0.56
CA ALA A 100 -7.42 14.16 -0.90
C ALA A 100 -6.17 13.41 -1.36
N ALA A 101 -6.23 12.78 -2.53
CA ALA A 101 -5.06 12.30 -3.26
C ALA A 101 -5.24 12.56 -4.76
N GLU A 102 -4.28 13.27 -5.35
CA GLU A 102 -4.31 13.67 -6.76
C GLU A 102 -3.01 13.27 -7.46
N PHE A 103 -3.13 12.59 -8.60
CA PHE A 103 -1.95 12.18 -9.35
C PHE A 103 -1.48 13.31 -10.27
N ASP A 104 -0.23 13.71 -10.07
CA ASP A 104 0.50 14.59 -10.97
C ASP A 104 1.18 13.74 -12.05
N ALA A 105 0.68 13.83 -13.28
CA ALA A 105 1.24 13.06 -14.40
C ALA A 105 2.56 13.62 -14.93
N GLU A 106 2.80 14.92 -14.73
CA GLU A 106 4.04 15.57 -15.19
C GLU A 106 5.21 15.20 -14.29
N GLU A 107 4.95 15.05 -12.97
CA GLU A 107 5.94 14.63 -11.97
C GLU A 107 5.95 13.10 -11.74
N GLY A 108 4.85 12.41 -12.03
CA GLY A 108 4.71 10.96 -11.86
C GLY A 108 4.51 10.53 -10.39
N HIS A 109 3.82 11.34 -9.60
CA HIS A 109 3.57 11.07 -8.18
C HIS A 109 2.18 11.52 -7.72
N TRP A 110 1.71 10.97 -6.61
CA TRP A 110 0.51 11.40 -5.90
C TRP A 110 0.82 12.55 -4.94
N THR A 111 0.11 13.66 -5.06
CA THR A 111 0.00 14.68 -4.01
C THR A 111 -1.10 14.23 -3.04
N VAL A 112 -0.72 13.89 -1.81
CA VAL A 112 -1.63 13.45 -0.75
C VAL A 112 -1.84 14.58 0.23
N SER A 113 -3.08 15.02 0.39
CA SER A 113 -3.49 16.05 1.36
C SER A 113 -4.11 15.40 2.59
N TYR A 114 -3.75 15.92 3.76
CA TYR A 114 -4.17 15.36 5.04
C TYR A 114 -4.32 16.45 6.11
N SER A 115 -5.24 16.25 7.04
CA SER A 115 -5.43 17.09 8.22
C SER A 115 -4.83 16.42 9.45
N GLY A 116 -3.86 17.10 10.08
CA GLY A 116 -3.29 16.71 11.37
C GLY A 116 -3.42 17.83 12.40
N GLU A 117 -2.66 17.74 13.51
CA GLU A 117 -2.68 18.76 14.57
C GLU A 117 -2.27 20.16 14.09
N SER A 118 -1.39 20.23 13.08
CA SER A 118 -0.90 21.50 12.49
C SER A 118 -1.85 22.08 11.43
N GLY A 119 -2.99 21.44 11.18
CA GLY A 119 -3.95 21.83 10.15
C GLY A 119 -3.82 20.99 8.88
N LEU A 120 -4.22 21.57 7.75
CA LEU A 120 -4.19 20.93 6.44
C LEU A 120 -2.77 21.03 5.84
N GLU A 121 -2.22 19.89 5.47
CA GLU A 121 -0.91 19.73 4.85
C GLU A 121 -1.01 18.85 3.60
N SER A 122 0.02 18.89 2.75
CA SER A 122 0.13 18.01 1.58
C SER A 122 1.57 17.53 1.38
N ARG A 123 1.74 16.32 0.85
CA ARG A 123 3.05 15.76 0.50
C ARG A 123 2.97 14.83 -0.72
N SER A 124 4.04 14.82 -1.52
CA SER A 124 4.15 13.95 -2.70
C SER A 124 4.67 12.54 -2.37
N PHE A 125 4.06 11.54 -3.01
CA PHE A 125 4.41 10.12 -2.90
C PHE A 125 4.39 9.43 -4.25
N ASP A 126 5.41 8.64 -4.58
CA ASP A 126 5.43 7.90 -5.85
C ASP A 126 4.32 6.85 -5.93
N VAL A 127 3.97 6.23 -4.80
CA VAL A 127 2.95 5.17 -4.70
C VAL A 127 1.94 5.48 -3.60
N LEU A 128 0.66 5.25 -3.92
CA LEU A 128 -0.45 5.30 -2.98
C LEU A 128 -0.99 3.88 -2.70
N ILE A 129 -0.96 3.46 -1.44
CA ILE A 129 -1.50 2.19 -0.99
C ILE A 129 -2.72 2.47 -0.10
N ARG A 130 -3.89 2.04 -0.54
CA ARG A 130 -5.16 2.17 0.18
C ARG A 130 -5.42 0.92 1.01
N ALA A 131 -5.59 1.12 2.32
CA ALA A 131 -5.81 0.07 3.32
C ALA A 131 -6.85 0.51 4.39
N THR A 132 -7.80 1.34 4.01
CA THR A 132 -8.76 2.01 4.91
C THR A 132 -9.88 1.10 5.41
N GLY A 133 -10.17 0.00 4.72
CA GLY A 133 -11.33 -0.87 5.00
C GLY A 133 -12.68 -0.26 4.65
N GLU A 134 -12.71 0.97 4.10
CA GLU A 134 -13.90 1.75 3.77
C GLU A 134 -13.66 2.57 2.49
N SER A 135 -14.74 2.95 1.78
CA SER A 135 -14.65 3.73 0.54
C SER A 135 -13.75 4.95 0.67
N SER A 136 -13.03 5.27 -0.41
CA SER A 136 -12.01 6.33 -0.42
C SER A 136 -12.31 7.35 -1.52
N PRO A 137 -13.43 8.09 -1.44
CA PRO A 137 -13.86 9.02 -2.49
C PRO A 137 -12.91 10.22 -2.66
N TRP A 138 -11.98 10.41 -1.72
CA TRP A 138 -10.93 11.42 -1.73
C TRP A 138 -9.77 11.10 -2.70
N ILE A 139 -9.70 9.88 -3.25
CA ILE A 139 -8.72 9.56 -4.30
C ILE A 139 -9.32 9.95 -5.65
N SER A 140 -8.69 10.90 -6.35
CA SER A 140 -9.15 11.33 -7.66
C SER A 140 -8.82 10.31 -8.75
N VAL A 141 -9.61 10.33 -9.82
CA VAL A 141 -9.36 9.52 -11.02
C VAL A 141 -8.91 10.47 -12.14
N PRO A 142 -7.62 10.45 -12.53
CA PRO A 142 -7.09 11.36 -13.54
C PRO A 142 -7.89 11.33 -14.84
N GLY A 143 -8.29 12.51 -15.32
CA GLY A 143 -9.09 12.67 -16.54
C GLY A 143 -10.56 12.22 -16.42
N ARG A 144 -11.04 11.80 -15.23
CA ARG A 144 -12.41 11.33 -15.01
C ARG A 144 -12.98 11.86 -13.68
N PRO A 145 -13.28 13.17 -13.55
CA PRO A 145 -13.63 13.82 -12.28
C PRO A 145 -14.92 13.31 -11.61
N HIS A 146 -15.80 12.65 -12.36
CA HIS A 146 -17.05 12.08 -11.83
C HIS A 146 -16.98 10.57 -11.56
N THR A 147 -15.85 9.93 -11.86
CA THR A 147 -15.66 8.50 -11.59
C THR A 147 -15.22 8.30 -10.15
N LYS A 148 -15.94 7.44 -9.42
CA LYS A 148 -15.53 7.02 -8.08
C LYS A 148 -14.49 5.91 -8.21
N ILE A 149 -13.39 6.04 -7.49
CA ILE A 149 -12.32 5.04 -7.51
C ILE A 149 -12.81 3.65 -7.07
N ASP A 150 -13.71 3.60 -6.09
CA ASP A 150 -14.21 2.33 -5.54
C ASP A 150 -15.09 1.53 -6.53
N ASP A 151 -15.52 2.16 -7.64
CA ASP A 151 -16.26 1.50 -8.73
C ASP A 151 -15.31 0.88 -9.78
N LEU A 152 -14.00 1.11 -9.68
CA LEU A 152 -13.01 0.60 -10.63
C LEU A 152 -12.60 -0.84 -10.33
N TYR A 153 -12.30 -1.58 -11.40
CA TYR A 153 -11.85 -2.96 -11.30
C TYR A 153 -10.41 -3.06 -10.77
N LEU A 154 -10.15 -4.13 -10.01
CA LEU A 154 -8.83 -4.44 -9.48
C LEU A 154 -8.18 -5.60 -10.25
N HIS A 155 -7.02 -5.39 -10.86
CA HIS A 155 -6.22 -6.48 -11.41
C HIS A 155 -5.67 -7.33 -10.27
N HIS A 156 -5.96 -8.63 -10.34
CA HIS A 156 -5.67 -9.61 -9.30
C HIS A 156 -6.14 -9.23 -7.89
N GLY A 157 -7.12 -8.32 -7.79
CA GLY A 157 -7.66 -7.84 -6.51
C GLY A 157 -6.73 -6.88 -5.76
N ILE A 158 -5.77 -6.23 -6.44
CA ILE A 158 -4.84 -5.29 -5.82
C ILE A 158 -4.59 -4.01 -6.64
N GLU A 159 -4.20 -4.12 -7.92
CA GLU A 159 -3.84 -2.95 -8.73
C GLU A 159 -5.09 -2.32 -9.35
N VAL A 160 -5.28 -1.01 -9.22
CA VAL A 160 -6.48 -0.33 -9.71
C VAL A 160 -6.39 -0.11 -11.22
N LEU A 161 -7.34 -0.66 -11.97
CA LEU A 161 -7.34 -0.55 -13.43
C LEU A 161 -7.49 0.92 -13.87
N GLY A 162 -6.52 1.41 -14.64
CA GLY A 162 -6.51 2.77 -15.16
C GLY A 162 -6.03 3.84 -14.19
N LEU A 163 -5.64 3.49 -12.95
CA LEU A 163 -4.98 4.42 -12.04
C LEU A 163 -3.47 4.13 -11.96
N PRO A 164 -2.64 5.17 -12.03
CA PRO A 164 -1.20 5.02 -11.90
C PRO A 164 -0.78 4.84 -10.45
N ASN A 165 0.14 3.91 -10.20
CA ASN A 165 0.83 3.77 -8.92
C ASN A 165 -0.09 3.59 -7.69
N THR A 166 -1.26 2.97 -7.87
CA THR A 166 -2.27 2.80 -6.79
C THR A 166 -2.57 1.34 -6.52
N LEU A 167 -2.49 0.94 -5.26
CA LEU A 167 -2.74 -0.43 -4.80
C LEU A 167 -3.81 -0.45 -3.70
N PHE A 168 -4.81 -1.33 -3.84
CA PHE A 168 -5.85 -1.59 -2.83
C PHE A 168 -5.56 -2.93 -2.15
N VAL A 169 -5.07 -2.90 -0.92
CA VAL A 169 -4.57 -4.12 -0.23
C VAL A 169 -5.63 -4.80 0.65
N ASP A 170 -6.73 -4.10 0.88
CA ASP A 170 -7.93 -4.55 1.59
C ASP A 170 -9.03 -5.03 0.63
N GLY A 171 -8.69 -5.24 -0.65
CA GLY A 171 -9.53 -5.89 -1.65
C GLY A 171 -10.05 -7.27 -1.22
N PRO A 172 -11.00 -7.84 -1.97
CA PRO A 172 -11.87 -8.91 -1.50
C PRO A 172 -11.10 -10.09 -0.88
N VAL A 173 -11.50 -10.54 0.30
CA VAL A 173 -10.82 -11.64 0.99
C VAL A 173 -11.33 -12.99 0.44
N PRO A 174 -10.46 -13.93 0.04
CA PRO A 174 -10.89 -15.25 -0.43
C PRO A 174 -11.62 -16.01 0.69
N GLN A 175 -12.65 -16.79 0.36
CA GLN A 175 -13.46 -17.55 1.33
C GLN A 175 -12.95 -18.98 1.53
N ASP A 176 -11.63 -19.18 1.57
CA ASP A 176 -11.02 -20.50 1.72
C ASP A 176 -10.79 -20.87 3.20
N SER A 177 -11.07 -22.13 3.54
CA SER A 177 -10.83 -22.75 4.84
C SER A 177 -9.39 -22.61 5.36
N TYR A 178 -8.41 -22.43 4.47
CA TYR A 178 -7.01 -22.17 4.81
C TYR A 178 -6.85 -20.96 5.77
N LEU A 179 -7.69 -19.95 5.64
CA LEU A 179 -7.67 -18.75 6.50
C LEU A 179 -8.00 -19.05 7.97
N LYS A 180 -8.65 -20.18 8.30
CA LYS A 180 -8.90 -20.57 9.70
C LYS A 180 -7.59 -20.79 10.47
N ARG A 181 -6.54 -21.27 9.79
CA ARG A 181 -5.20 -21.51 10.37
C ARG A 181 -4.19 -20.41 10.02
N HIS A 182 -4.43 -19.70 8.92
CA HIS A 182 -3.52 -18.69 8.36
C HIS A 182 -4.29 -17.41 8.00
N PRO A 183 -4.91 -16.73 8.97
CA PRO A 183 -5.86 -15.64 8.71
C PRO A 183 -5.26 -14.46 7.96
N LEU A 184 -3.94 -14.24 8.07
CA LEU A 184 -3.24 -13.13 7.42
C LEU A 184 -2.53 -13.51 6.12
N ALA A 185 -2.68 -14.74 5.62
CA ALA A 185 -1.91 -15.21 4.46
C ALA A 185 -2.16 -14.42 3.17
N ALA A 186 -3.41 -13.97 2.94
CA ALA A 186 -3.72 -13.11 1.79
C ALA A 186 -3.16 -11.68 2.00
N VAL A 187 -3.18 -11.19 3.23
CA VAL A 187 -2.64 -9.87 3.60
C VAL A 187 -1.14 -9.83 3.35
N GLU A 188 -0.39 -10.81 3.84
CA GLU A 188 1.06 -10.89 3.66
C GLU A 188 1.44 -11.04 2.18
N ALA A 189 0.66 -11.79 1.40
CA ALA A 189 0.90 -11.90 -0.04
C ALA A 189 0.74 -10.56 -0.77
N ARG A 190 -0.26 -9.75 -0.39
CA ARG A 190 -0.50 -8.42 -0.96
C ARG A 190 0.56 -7.41 -0.51
N ALA A 191 0.96 -7.45 0.75
CA ALA A 191 2.03 -6.61 1.27
C ALA A 191 3.38 -6.88 0.57
N ASP A 192 3.72 -8.16 0.40
CA ASP A 192 4.90 -8.60 -0.34
C ASP A 192 4.83 -8.19 -1.84
N HIS A 193 3.63 -8.15 -2.44
CA HIS A 193 3.41 -7.56 -3.77
C HIS A 193 3.67 -6.06 -3.81
N CYS A 194 3.23 -5.31 -2.79
CA CYS A 194 3.43 -3.86 -2.74
C CYS A 194 4.91 -3.49 -2.88
N ARG A 195 5.81 -4.12 -2.11
CA ARG A 195 7.24 -3.85 -2.25
C ARG A 195 7.79 -4.23 -3.64
N ARG A 196 7.26 -5.28 -4.30
CA ARG A 196 7.67 -5.65 -5.67
C ARG A 196 7.21 -4.63 -6.70
N TYR A 197 6.00 -4.10 -6.52
CA TYR A 197 5.44 -3.05 -7.33
C TYR A 197 6.25 -1.75 -7.18
N VAL A 198 6.48 -1.29 -5.95
CA VAL A 198 7.29 -0.09 -5.66
C VAL A 198 8.70 -0.21 -6.25
N ARG A 199 9.30 -1.40 -6.18
CA ARG A 199 10.59 -1.71 -6.82
C ARG A 199 10.60 -1.41 -8.33
N GLN A 200 9.46 -1.52 -9.02
CA GLN A 200 9.40 -1.23 -10.45
C GLN A 200 9.62 0.26 -10.75
N LEU A 201 9.20 1.15 -9.86
CA LEU A 201 9.44 2.60 -9.98
C LEU A 201 10.86 2.98 -9.57
N GLU A 202 11.48 2.24 -8.64
CA GLU A 202 12.91 2.39 -8.36
C GLU A 202 13.76 2.06 -9.61
N ILE A 203 13.40 0.98 -10.32
CA ILE A 203 14.12 0.55 -11.54
C ILE A 203 13.89 1.51 -12.71
N ARG A 204 12.65 1.97 -12.91
CA ARG A 204 12.26 2.73 -14.12
C ARG A 204 12.48 4.24 -13.96
N GLY A 205 12.41 4.76 -12.74
CA GLY A 205 12.43 6.18 -12.41
C GLY A 205 11.03 6.75 -12.18
N PRO A 206 10.91 8.08 -11.95
CA PRO A 206 9.61 8.75 -11.81
C PRO A 206 8.73 8.58 -13.04
N GLY A 207 7.45 8.34 -12.79
CA GLY A 207 6.47 8.09 -13.83
C GLY A 207 5.25 7.31 -13.35
N ALA A 208 4.40 6.98 -14.30
CA ALA A 208 3.14 6.29 -14.10
C ALA A 208 3.25 4.82 -14.52
N LEU A 209 3.03 3.91 -13.58
CA LEU A 209 2.85 2.48 -13.83
C LEU A 209 1.36 2.15 -13.77
N THR A 210 0.79 1.64 -14.86
CA THR A 210 -0.66 1.35 -14.98
C THR A 210 -0.89 -0.06 -15.50
N VAL A 211 -2.02 -0.67 -15.10
CA VAL A 211 -2.48 -1.93 -15.70
C VAL A 211 -3.06 -1.64 -17.08
N LYS A 212 -2.64 -2.41 -18.09
CA LYS A 212 -3.20 -2.34 -19.45
C LYS A 212 -4.64 -2.85 -19.44
N HIS A 213 -5.52 -2.10 -20.10
CA HIS A 213 -6.96 -2.40 -20.12
C HIS A 213 -7.27 -3.81 -20.66
N ASP A 214 -6.53 -4.30 -21.65
CA ASP A 214 -6.70 -5.62 -22.27
C ASP A 214 -6.00 -6.76 -21.52
N LYS A 215 -5.27 -6.45 -20.44
CA LYS A 215 -4.54 -7.42 -19.60
C LYS A 215 -5.07 -7.46 -18.16
N TRP A 216 -6.21 -6.84 -17.90
CA TRP A 216 -6.87 -6.96 -16.61
C TRP A 216 -7.32 -8.40 -16.34
N LEU A 217 -7.10 -8.87 -15.12
CA LEU A 217 -7.46 -10.21 -14.66
C LEU A 217 -8.14 -10.12 -13.30
N VAL A 218 -9.15 -10.95 -13.08
CA VAL A 218 -9.84 -11.04 -11.79
C VAL A 218 -8.94 -11.59 -10.68
N GLN A 219 -9.33 -11.35 -9.42
CA GLN A 219 -8.65 -11.95 -8.27
C GLN A 219 -8.76 -13.49 -8.30
N PRO A 220 -7.68 -14.23 -8.00
CA PRO A 220 -7.77 -15.66 -7.75
C PRO A 220 -8.70 -15.98 -6.56
N GLY A 221 -9.56 -17.01 -6.71
CA GLY A 221 -10.53 -17.39 -5.68
C GLY A 221 -9.97 -18.09 -4.44
N THR A 222 -8.68 -18.46 -4.45
CA THR A 222 -8.05 -19.21 -3.34
C THR A 222 -6.81 -18.49 -2.81
N VAL A 223 -6.48 -18.69 -1.53
CA VAL A 223 -5.25 -18.14 -0.93
C VAL A 223 -4.01 -18.62 -1.68
N ARG A 224 -3.99 -19.90 -2.11
CA ARG A 224 -2.89 -20.44 -2.93
C ARG A 224 -2.77 -19.68 -4.25
N GLY A 225 -3.87 -19.44 -4.94
CA GLY A 225 -3.89 -18.68 -6.18
C GLY A 225 -3.35 -17.27 -6.00
N ILE A 226 -3.81 -16.54 -4.98
CA ILE A 226 -3.31 -15.21 -4.65
C ILE A 226 -1.80 -15.24 -4.41
N ARG A 227 -1.30 -16.16 -3.58
CA ARG A 227 0.13 -16.29 -3.29
C ARG A 227 0.96 -16.60 -4.54
N THR A 228 0.47 -17.47 -5.43
CA THR A 228 1.17 -17.79 -6.68
C THR A 228 1.21 -16.58 -7.61
N THR A 229 0.07 -15.92 -7.82
CA THR A 229 -0.06 -14.78 -8.72
C THR A 229 0.76 -13.58 -8.24
N LEU A 230 0.73 -13.29 -6.94
CA LEU A 230 1.39 -12.12 -6.35
C LEU A 230 2.85 -12.38 -5.92
N ALA A 231 3.39 -13.59 -6.15
CA ALA A 231 4.79 -13.91 -5.86
C ALA A 231 5.78 -13.20 -6.81
N GLY A 232 5.29 -12.63 -7.92
CA GLY A 232 6.06 -11.87 -8.89
C GLY A 232 5.33 -10.62 -9.35
N PHE A 233 5.97 -9.87 -10.25
CA PHE A 233 5.37 -8.71 -10.91
C PHE A 233 5.15 -9.04 -12.40
N ASP A 234 3.92 -8.94 -12.89
CA ASP A 234 3.60 -9.18 -14.31
C ASP A 234 3.92 -7.93 -15.14
N ALA A 235 5.15 -7.85 -15.66
CA ALA A 235 5.54 -6.77 -16.54
C ALA A 235 4.73 -6.71 -17.86
N GLY A 236 4.15 -7.83 -18.30
CA GLY A 236 3.33 -7.89 -19.51
C GLY A 236 1.98 -7.20 -19.33
N ALA A 237 1.39 -7.31 -18.14
CA ALA A 237 0.13 -6.66 -17.79
C ALA A 237 0.26 -5.14 -17.56
N HIS A 238 1.48 -4.63 -17.42
CA HIS A 238 1.72 -3.23 -17.05
C HIS A 238 2.30 -2.39 -18.19
N ALA A 239 1.95 -1.11 -18.20
CA ALA A 239 2.58 -0.07 -19.02
C ALA A 239 3.26 0.96 -18.09
N PHE A 240 4.39 1.50 -18.54
CA PHE A 240 5.09 2.56 -17.83
C PHE A 240 5.26 3.78 -18.72
N THR A 241 4.92 4.96 -18.19
CA THR A 241 5.11 6.26 -18.83
C THR A 241 6.00 7.10 -17.93
N THR A 242 7.15 7.54 -18.43
CA THR A 242 8.05 8.44 -17.70
C THR A 242 7.38 9.79 -17.44
N ALA A 243 7.58 10.35 -16.24
CA ALA A 243 7.19 11.71 -15.90
C ALA A 243 7.84 12.72 -16.86
N SER A 244 7.09 13.69 -17.38
CA SER A 244 7.61 14.67 -18.35
C SER A 244 8.62 15.64 -17.74
N ASN A 245 8.46 15.97 -16.46
CA ASN A 245 9.38 16.85 -15.72
C ASN A 245 10.62 16.11 -15.21
N TYR A 246 10.65 14.78 -15.37
CA TYR A 246 11.85 14.00 -15.11
C TYR A 246 12.78 14.04 -16.31
N ASP A 247 13.60 15.09 -16.37
CA ASP A 247 14.66 15.21 -17.34
C ASP A 247 15.87 14.35 -16.90
N ALA A 248 16.08 13.23 -17.60
CA ALA A 248 17.19 12.32 -17.32
C ALA A 248 18.58 12.96 -17.59
N GLN A 249 18.65 14.16 -18.17
CA GLN A 249 19.89 14.84 -18.54
C GLN A 249 20.45 15.81 -17.47
N THR A 250 19.64 16.26 -16.51
CA THR A 250 19.99 17.42 -15.65
C THR A 250 20.85 17.09 -14.42
N VAL A 251 21.15 15.81 -14.17
CA VAL A 251 21.89 15.38 -12.95
C VAL A 251 23.39 15.20 -13.20
N SER A 252 23.88 15.55 -14.40
CA SER A 252 25.31 15.47 -14.73
C SER A 252 26.11 16.75 -14.47
N SER A 253 25.50 17.83 -13.96
CA SER A 253 26.12 19.17 -13.89
C SER A 253 26.46 19.64 -12.47
N THR A 254 26.29 18.81 -11.45
CA THR A 254 26.76 19.11 -10.08
C THR A 254 27.78 18.07 -9.63
N THR A 255 28.96 18.15 -10.24
CA THR A 255 30.25 17.71 -9.65
C THR A 255 30.93 18.89 -8.98
#